data_AF-A0A7S0MQD9-F1
#
_entry.id   AF-A0A7S0MQD9-F1
#
_cell.length_a   1.000
_cell.length_b   1.000
_cell.length_c   1.000
_cell.angle_alpha   90.00
_cell.angle_beta   90.00
_cell.angle_gamma   90.00
#
_symmetry.space_group_name_H-M   'P 1'
#
loop_
_entity.id
_entity.type
_entity.pdbx_description
1 polymer ?
#
loop_
_entity_poly.entity_id
_entity_poly.type
_entity_poly.pdbx_seq_one_letter_code
_entity_poly.pdbx_strand_id
1 'polypeptide(L)'
;LKGGGGGAAGRCQPGDQVAACVSSAETDELEWIMGTVARWVSHSNCYEVRDEEAGEGDLQSHMLPAERVILLPKSAHSRDNHAVLQPGAEVLAVYPGTTTFYKATIIAAARRHKTGEYGDYLLEFEDDGDVGGLPQRPAAFRHVVPYPEGF
;
A
#
# COMPACT_ATOMS: atom_id res chain seq x y z
N LEU A 1 18.78 -25.10 -12.29
CA LEU A 1 18.48 -24.14 -11.22
C LEU A 1 16.98 -23.89 -11.23
N LYS A 2 16.27 -24.22 -10.14
CA LYS A 2 14.83 -23.93 -10.00
C LYS A 2 14.72 -22.45 -9.60
N GLY A 3 14.28 -21.59 -10.53
CA GLY A 3 13.79 -20.26 -10.20
C GLY A 3 12.40 -20.40 -9.59
N GLY A 4 12.27 -20.12 -8.30
CA GLY A 4 10.98 -20.04 -7.62
C GLY A 4 10.25 -18.80 -8.10
N GLY A 5 9.31 -18.98 -9.03
CA GLY A 5 8.36 -17.94 -9.40
C GLY A 5 7.38 -17.72 -8.25
N GLY A 6 7.51 -16.58 -7.57
CA GLY A 6 6.50 -16.05 -6.67
C GLY A 6 5.17 -15.90 -7.42
N GLY A 7 4.11 -16.46 -6.85
CA GLY A 7 2.83 -16.65 -7.50
C GLY A 7 2.12 -15.35 -7.89
N ALA A 8 1.64 -15.33 -9.14
CA ALA A 8 0.50 -14.57 -9.69
C ALA A 8 -0.02 -13.35 -8.90
N ALA A 9 0.56 -12.18 -9.16
CA ALA A 9 -0.16 -10.91 -9.13
C ALA A 9 -0.16 -10.36 -10.57
N GLY A 10 -1.33 -10.22 -11.17
CA GLY A 10 -1.45 -9.64 -12.51
C GLY A 10 -0.94 -8.19 -12.51
N ARG A 11 -0.47 -7.72 -13.68
CA ARG A 11 -0.15 -6.31 -13.91
C ARG A 11 -1.34 -5.43 -13.47
N CYS A 12 -1.09 -4.32 -12.76
CA CYS A 12 -2.15 -3.39 -12.37
C CYS A 12 -2.90 -2.87 -13.61
N GLN A 13 -4.21 -2.67 -13.46
CA GLN A 13 -5.10 -2.21 -14.52
C GLN A 13 -5.51 -0.76 -14.28
N PRO A 14 -5.92 -0.01 -15.34
CA PRO A 14 -6.54 1.28 -15.17
C PRO A 14 -7.70 1.22 -14.15
N GLY A 15 -7.70 2.12 -13.17
CA GLY A 15 -8.67 2.17 -12.07
C GLY A 15 -8.29 1.37 -10.83
N ASP A 16 -7.23 0.56 -10.86
CA ASP A 16 -6.74 -0.12 -9.66
C ASP A 16 -6.11 0.90 -8.68
N GLN A 17 -6.49 0.80 -7.40
CA GLN A 17 -5.83 1.55 -6.33
C GLN A 17 -4.49 0.88 -5.96
N VAL A 18 -3.48 1.71 -5.72
CA VAL A 18 -2.09 1.30 -5.48
C VAL A 18 -1.48 2.12 -4.34
N ALA A 19 -0.51 1.53 -3.65
CA ALA A 19 0.53 2.30 -2.96
C ALA A 19 1.62 2.63 -3.98
N ALA A 20 1.94 3.91 -4.12
CA ALA A 20 2.87 4.43 -5.12
C ALA A 20 4.04 5.16 -4.44
N CYS A 21 5.26 4.72 -4.73
CA CYS A 21 6.48 5.33 -4.20
C CYS A 21 6.93 6.49 -5.10
N VAL A 22 6.70 7.71 -4.65
CA VAL A 22 7.09 8.95 -5.33
C VAL A 22 8.35 9.52 -4.67
N SER A 23 9.15 10.25 -5.44
CA SER A 23 10.27 11.01 -4.90
C SER A 23 9.86 12.47 -4.71
N SER A 24 10.11 13.02 -3.52
CA SER A 24 10.03 14.46 -3.29
C SER A 24 11.03 15.19 -4.20
N ALA A 25 10.58 16.23 -4.91
CA ALA A 25 11.45 17.02 -5.78
C ALA A 25 12.46 17.88 -5.00
N GLU A 26 12.22 18.11 -3.70
CA GLU A 26 13.03 18.99 -2.87
C GLU A 26 14.03 18.23 -1.99
N THR A 27 13.66 17.04 -1.51
CA THR A 27 14.45 16.29 -0.51
C THR A 27 15.05 14.99 -1.05
N ASP A 28 14.70 14.57 -2.26
CA ASP A 28 14.99 13.22 -2.82
C ASP A 28 14.49 12.07 -1.93
N GLU A 29 13.71 12.36 -0.88
CA GLU A 29 13.11 11.37 -0.01
C GLU A 29 11.98 10.66 -0.75
N LEU A 30 11.81 9.38 -0.40
CA LEU A 30 10.75 8.56 -0.95
C LEU A 30 9.53 8.63 -0.04
N GLU A 31 8.38 8.86 -0.65
CA GLU A 31 7.09 8.85 0.02
C GLU A 31 6.17 7.85 -0.66
N TRP A 32 5.41 7.09 0.13
CA TRP A 32 4.40 6.18 -0.39
C TRP A 32 3.03 6.82 -0.29
N ILE A 33 2.38 7.07 -1.42
CA ILE A 33 1.06 7.70 -1.48
C ILE A 33 0.01 6.73 -2.01
N MET A 34 -1.26 6.98 -1.69
CA MET A 34 -2.39 6.32 -2.33
C MET A 34 -2.61 6.94 -3.70
N GLY A 35 -2.72 6.07 -4.70
CA GLY A 35 -2.99 6.52 -6.05
C GLY A 35 -3.85 5.54 -6.83
N THR A 36 -4.32 6.02 -7.97
CA THR A 36 -5.08 5.23 -8.93
C THR A 36 -4.31 5.11 -10.23
N VAL A 37 -4.17 3.88 -10.73
CA VAL A 37 -3.51 3.62 -12.02
C VAL A 37 -4.34 4.26 -13.14
N ALA A 38 -3.74 5.17 -13.88
CA ALA A 38 -4.32 5.73 -15.09
C ALA A 38 -4.10 4.80 -16.28
N ARG A 39 -2.86 4.35 -16.48
CA ARG A 39 -2.46 3.44 -17.56
C ARG A 39 -1.06 2.86 -17.38
N TRP A 40 -0.76 1.86 -18.19
CA TRP A 40 0.57 1.34 -18.41
C TRP A 40 1.20 1.92 -19.67
N VAL A 41 2.45 2.40 -19.58
CA VAL A 41 3.23 2.95 -20.69
C VAL A 41 4.31 1.95 -21.07
N SER A 42 4.05 1.14 -22.10
CA SER A 42 4.88 -0.02 -22.45
C SER A 42 6.29 0.33 -22.90
N HIS A 43 6.50 1.49 -23.54
CA HIS A 43 7.82 1.86 -24.05
C HIS A 43 8.80 2.23 -22.94
N SER A 44 8.32 2.83 -21.84
CA SER A 44 9.14 3.20 -20.68
C SER A 44 9.06 2.20 -19.53
N ASN A 45 8.23 1.15 -19.65
CA ASN A 45 7.99 0.17 -18.60
C ASN A 45 7.51 0.81 -17.27
N CYS A 46 6.67 1.84 -17.38
CA CYS A 46 6.15 2.60 -16.24
C CYS A 46 4.62 2.64 -16.21
N TYR A 47 4.06 2.80 -15.02
CA TYR A 47 2.68 3.21 -14.82
C TYR A 47 2.57 4.73 -14.76
N GLU A 48 1.48 5.26 -15.27
CA GLU A 48 0.99 6.58 -14.91
C GLU A 48 0.02 6.39 -13.74
N VAL A 49 0.33 6.98 -12.59
CA VAL A 49 -0.47 6.89 -11.35
C VAL A 49 -0.94 8.28 -10.96
N ARG A 50 -2.23 8.46 -10.70
CA ARG A 50 -2.80 9.71 -10.18
C ARG A 50 -2.80 9.67 -8.67
N ASP A 51 -2.31 10.73 -8.05
CA ASP A 51 -2.40 10.98 -6.61
C ASP A 51 -3.88 11.15 -6.19
N GLU A 52 -4.26 10.58 -5.05
CA GLU A 52 -5.62 10.68 -4.49
C GLU A 52 -5.85 12.00 -3.72
N GLU A 53 -4.78 12.67 -3.26
CA GLU A 53 -4.86 13.98 -2.58
C GLU A 53 -4.88 15.16 -3.57
N ALA A 54 -4.52 14.94 -4.83
CA ALA A 54 -4.54 15.99 -5.85
C ALA A 54 -5.99 16.34 -6.22
N GLY A 55 -6.44 17.53 -5.81
CA GLY A 55 -7.84 17.97 -5.95
C GLY A 55 -8.35 18.00 -7.40
N GLU A 56 -9.68 18.05 -7.56
CA GLU A 56 -10.34 18.09 -8.88
C GLU A 56 -9.83 19.27 -9.73
N GLY A 57 -8.90 19.00 -10.64
CA GLY A 57 -8.35 19.99 -11.60
C GLY A 57 -6.83 20.01 -11.68
N ASP A 58 -6.13 19.58 -10.62
CA ASP A 58 -4.69 19.35 -10.64
C ASP A 58 -4.45 17.84 -10.74
N LEU A 59 -4.24 17.34 -11.95
CA LEU A 59 -3.86 15.94 -12.15
C LEU A 59 -2.38 15.81 -11.80
N GLN A 60 -2.05 15.72 -10.50
CA GLN A 60 -0.71 15.31 -10.11
C GLN A 60 -0.57 13.82 -10.44
N SER A 61 -0.05 13.55 -11.64
CA SER A 61 0.21 12.20 -12.14
C SER A 61 1.71 11.92 -12.12
N HIS A 62 2.08 10.75 -11.62
CA HIS A 62 3.45 10.30 -11.52
C HIS A 62 3.72 9.17 -12.52
N MET A 63 4.84 9.26 -13.22
CA MET A 63 5.34 8.17 -14.08
C MET A 63 6.31 7.31 -13.27
N LEU A 64 5.85 6.12 -12.85
CA LEU A 64 6.58 5.27 -11.90
C LEU A 64 6.93 3.91 -12.51
N PRO A 65 8.15 3.38 -12.32
CA PRO A 65 8.47 2.01 -12.69
C PRO A 65 7.63 1.02 -11.88
N ALA A 66 7.45 -0.19 -12.40
CA ALA A 66 6.59 -1.20 -11.78
C ALA A 66 6.99 -1.56 -10.34
N GLU A 67 8.27 -1.48 -9.99
CA GLU A 67 8.80 -1.74 -8.64
C GLU A 67 8.38 -0.70 -7.59
N ARG A 68 7.94 0.48 -8.03
CA ARG A 68 7.45 1.56 -7.16
C ARG A 68 5.91 1.59 -7.06
N VAL A 69 5.23 0.54 -7.53
CA VAL A 69 3.77 0.47 -7.56
C VAL A 69 3.31 -0.87 -7.01
N ILE A 70 2.60 -0.83 -5.87
CA ILE A 70 2.08 -2.02 -5.18
C ILE A 70 0.55 -1.99 -5.27
N LEU A 71 -0.04 -3.05 -5.83
CA LEU A 71 -1.49 -3.20 -5.92
C LEU A 71 -2.10 -3.37 -4.53
N LEU A 72 -3.11 -2.56 -4.21
CA LEU A 72 -3.90 -2.74 -2.98
C LEU A 72 -4.92 -3.87 -3.14
N PRO A 73 -5.33 -4.52 -2.03
CA PRO A 73 -6.46 -5.44 -2.03
C PRO A 73 -7.71 -4.82 -2.65
N LYS A 74 -8.24 -5.43 -3.72
CA LYS A 74 -9.45 -4.95 -4.41
C LYS A 74 -10.71 -5.08 -3.54
N SER A 75 -10.70 -6.01 -2.59
CA SER A 75 -11.77 -6.18 -1.63
C SER A 75 -11.23 -6.58 -0.26
N ALA A 76 -12.08 -6.46 0.75
CA ALA A 76 -11.81 -6.98 2.08
C ALA A 76 -12.13 -8.49 2.19
N HIS A 77 -12.34 -9.21 1.09
CA HIS A 77 -12.61 -10.64 1.10
C HIS A 77 -11.34 -11.47 0.93
N SER A 78 -11.25 -12.60 1.66
CA SER A 78 -10.16 -13.58 1.53
C SER A 78 -10.03 -14.21 0.13
N ARG A 79 -11.00 -13.99 -0.76
CA ARG A 79 -11.09 -14.67 -2.06
C ARG A 79 -10.16 -14.08 -3.12
N ASP A 80 -9.66 -12.86 -2.90
CA ASP A 80 -8.89 -12.10 -3.90
C ASP A 80 -7.37 -12.31 -3.77
N ASN A 81 -6.95 -13.48 -3.28
CA ASN A 81 -5.53 -13.88 -3.17
C ASN A 81 -4.67 -13.00 -2.24
N HIS A 82 -5.26 -12.05 -1.52
CA HIS A 82 -4.57 -11.29 -0.48
C HIS A 82 -4.63 -12.05 0.84
N ALA A 83 -3.50 -12.61 1.25
CA ALA A 83 -3.40 -13.32 2.52
C ALA A 83 -3.58 -12.36 3.71
N VAL A 84 -4.16 -12.86 4.80
CA VAL A 84 -4.21 -12.12 6.06
C VAL A 84 -2.81 -12.10 6.64
N LEU A 85 -2.26 -10.91 6.81
CA LEU A 85 -0.95 -10.69 7.41
C LEU A 85 -1.02 -10.93 8.92
N GLN A 86 0.04 -11.48 9.49
CA GLN A 86 0.05 -11.96 10.87
C GLN A 86 0.78 -10.98 11.80
N PRO A 87 0.52 -11.02 13.13
CA PRO A 87 1.25 -10.20 14.08
C PRO A 87 2.77 -10.36 13.95
N GLY A 88 3.50 -9.25 14.09
CA GLY A 88 4.94 -9.15 13.89
C GLY A 88 5.37 -8.92 12.44
N ALA A 89 4.47 -8.94 11.46
CA ALA A 89 4.80 -8.61 10.09
C ALA A 89 4.97 -7.09 9.92
N GLU A 90 6.01 -6.69 9.18
CA GLU A 90 6.22 -5.32 8.72
C GLU A 90 5.35 -5.05 7.47
N VAL A 91 4.70 -3.89 7.47
CA VAL A 91 3.74 -3.50 6.44
C VAL A 91 3.90 -2.04 6.05
N LEU A 92 3.41 -1.71 4.85
CA LEU A 92 2.99 -0.35 4.53
C LEU A 92 1.50 -0.23 4.83
N ALA A 93 1.13 0.81 5.58
CA ALA A 93 -0.25 1.10 5.92
C ALA A 93 -0.56 2.59 5.84
N VAL A 94 -1.79 2.93 5.43
CA VAL A 94 -2.25 4.32 5.44
C VAL A 94 -2.36 4.83 6.87
N TYR A 95 -1.74 5.98 7.15
CA TYR A 95 -1.88 6.62 8.44
C TYR A 95 -3.29 7.20 8.61
N PRO A 96 -3.89 7.15 9.82
CA PRO A 96 -5.25 7.62 10.00
C PRO A 96 -5.46 9.07 9.58
N GLY A 97 -6.41 9.30 8.67
CA GLY A 97 -6.81 10.63 8.21
C GLY A 97 -5.96 11.21 7.07
N THR A 98 -5.06 10.43 6.48
CA THR A 98 -4.22 10.83 5.34
C THR A 98 -4.44 9.91 4.14
N THR A 99 -3.78 10.20 3.01
CA THR A 99 -3.61 9.24 1.90
C THR A 99 -2.17 8.75 1.75
N THR A 100 -1.37 8.84 2.81
CA THR A 100 0.06 8.46 2.80
C THR A 100 0.28 7.16 3.57
N PHE A 101 1.11 6.27 3.03
CA PHE A 101 1.51 5.01 3.64
C PHE A 101 2.82 5.17 4.40
N TYR A 102 2.86 4.56 5.58
CA TYR A 102 4.04 4.53 6.44
C TYR A 102 4.36 3.10 6.85
N LYS A 103 5.61 2.87 7.23
CA LYS A 103 6.06 1.60 7.79
C LYS A 103 5.40 1.38 9.16
N ALA A 104 4.84 0.19 9.34
CA ALA A 104 4.20 -0.22 10.58
C ALA A 104 4.41 -1.70 10.87
N THR A 105 4.21 -2.10 12.12
CA THR A 105 4.19 -3.50 12.55
C THR A 105 2.77 -3.93 12.90
N ILE A 106 2.35 -5.11 12.45
CA ILE A 106 1.06 -5.68 12.85
C ILE A 106 1.12 -6.15 14.31
N ILE A 107 0.24 -5.60 15.14
CA ILE A 107 0.03 -6.06 16.52
C ILE A 107 -1.10 -7.07 16.60
N ALA A 108 -2.17 -6.86 15.85
CA ALA A 108 -3.26 -7.83 15.73
C ALA A 108 -3.72 -7.97 14.27
N ALA A 109 -3.88 -9.23 13.84
CA ALA A 109 -4.41 -9.57 12.53
C ALA A 109 -5.86 -9.07 12.35
N ALA A 110 -6.21 -8.73 11.11
CA ALA A 110 -7.56 -8.34 10.76
C ALA A 110 -8.56 -9.46 11.05
N ARG A 111 -9.66 -9.11 11.71
CA ARG A 111 -10.72 -10.06 12.07
C ARG A 111 -11.71 -10.23 10.92
N ARG A 112 -12.09 -11.47 10.64
CA ARG A 112 -13.14 -11.78 9.67
C ARG A 112 -14.52 -11.59 10.30
N HIS A 113 -15.35 -10.77 9.69
CA HIS A 113 -16.75 -10.57 10.05
C HIS A 113 -17.64 -11.70 9.54
N LYS A 114 -18.89 -11.76 10.05
CA LYS A 114 -19.90 -12.74 9.62
C LYS A 114 -20.26 -12.62 8.14
N THR A 115 -20.11 -11.44 7.54
CA THR A 115 -20.27 -11.17 6.11
C THR A 115 -19.18 -11.82 5.26
N GLY A 116 -18.08 -12.24 5.88
CA GLY A 116 -16.92 -12.83 5.22
C GLY A 116 -15.84 -11.82 4.85
N GLU A 117 -16.04 -10.52 5.09
CA GLU A 117 -15.07 -9.44 4.94
C GLU A 117 -14.15 -9.34 6.17
N TYR A 118 -12.94 -8.84 5.97
CA TYR A 118 -12.03 -8.46 7.04
C TYR A 118 -12.24 -7.00 7.44
N GLY A 119 -12.19 -6.74 8.76
CA GLY A 119 -12.17 -5.39 9.30
C GLY A 119 -10.75 -4.82 9.33
N ASP A 120 -10.41 -4.18 10.44
CA ASP A 120 -9.13 -3.50 10.59
C ASP A 120 -8.06 -4.42 11.17
N TYR A 121 -6.81 -4.21 10.75
CA TYR A 121 -5.62 -4.56 11.50
C TYR A 121 -5.42 -3.58 12.66
N LEU A 122 -4.70 -4.02 13.70
CA LEU A 122 -4.17 -3.14 14.72
C LEU A 122 -2.66 -3.02 14.53
N LEU A 123 -2.16 -1.80 14.35
CA LEU A 123 -0.78 -1.51 13.94
C LEU A 123 -0.07 -0.58 14.93
N GLU A 124 1.25 -0.70 15.01
CA GLU A 124 2.14 0.31 15.57
C GLU A 124 2.96 0.91 14.43
N PHE A 125 2.81 2.21 14.18
CA PHE A 125 3.56 2.93 13.14
C PHE A 125 4.92 3.36 13.68
N GLU A 126 5.98 3.25 12.86
CA GLU A 126 7.33 3.60 13.31
C GLU A 126 7.47 5.09 13.68
N ASP A 127 6.69 5.96 13.03
CA ASP A 127 6.77 7.42 13.20
C ASP A 127 6.00 7.94 14.43
N ASP A 128 5.17 7.12 15.09
CA ASP A 128 4.48 7.52 16.33
C ASP A 128 5.42 7.49 17.58
N GLY A 129 6.73 7.44 17.39
CA GLY A 129 7.73 7.29 18.45
C GLY A 129 7.82 8.49 19.38
N ASP A 130 7.24 8.38 20.58
CA ASP A 130 7.53 9.25 21.73
C ASP A 130 7.63 8.45 23.05
N VAL A 131 8.20 9.09 24.08
CA VAL A 131 8.53 8.47 25.38
C VAL A 131 7.28 7.91 26.07
N GLY A 132 7.02 6.61 25.89
CA GLY A 132 5.83 5.93 26.44
C GLY A 132 5.38 4.68 25.67
N GLY A 133 5.95 4.44 24.48
CA GLY A 133 5.60 3.34 23.59
C GLY A 133 4.79 3.82 22.38
N LEU A 134 4.73 3.01 21.32
CA LEU A 134 4.00 3.36 20.10
C LEU A 134 2.48 3.17 20.32
N PRO A 135 1.63 4.18 20.01
CA PRO A 135 0.20 4.02 20.03
C PRO A 135 -0.26 2.99 19.00
N GLN A 136 -1.27 2.21 19.37
CA GLN A 136 -1.89 1.22 18.49
C GLN A 136 -3.02 1.86 17.69
N ARG A 137 -2.97 1.76 16.37
CA ARG A 137 -3.91 2.40 15.44
C ARG A 137 -4.60 1.37 14.55
N PRO A 138 -5.92 1.50 14.32
CA PRO A 138 -6.61 0.65 13.37
C PRO A 138 -6.26 1.07 11.93
N ALA A 139 -6.07 0.09 11.05
CA ALA A 139 -5.94 0.31 9.61
C ALA A 139 -6.77 -0.72 8.84
N ALA A 140 -7.58 -0.23 7.89
CA ALA A 140 -8.47 -1.09 7.11
C ALA A 140 -7.69 -2.13 6.32
N PHE A 141 -8.20 -3.37 6.26
CA PHE A 141 -7.54 -4.48 5.56
C PHE A 141 -7.05 -4.13 4.14
N ARG A 142 -7.82 -3.33 3.41
CA ARG A 142 -7.52 -2.94 2.01
C ARG A 142 -6.41 -1.91 1.88
N HIS A 143 -6.01 -1.25 2.97
CA HIS A 143 -4.99 -0.21 2.97
C HIS A 143 -3.71 -0.68 3.68
N VAL A 144 -3.55 -2.00 3.82
CA VAL A 144 -2.36 -2.63 4.41
C VAL A 144 -1.80 -3.65 3.42
N VAL A 145 -0.53 -3.48 3.06
CA VAL A 145 0.22 -4.37 2.17
C VAL A 145 1.56 -4.75 2.81
N PRO A 146 2.18 -5.88 2.41
CA PRO A 146 3.53 -6.21 2.86
C PRO A 146 4.50 -5.06 2.59
N TYR A 147 5.40 -4.81 3.54
CA TYR A 147 6.47 -3.85 3.31
C TYR A 147 7.40 -4.37 2.20
N PRO A 148 7.72 -3.58 1.16
CA PRO A 148 8.51 -4.05 0.02
C PRO A 148 9.98 -4.28 0.42
N GLU A 149 10.59 -5.33 -0.13
CA GLU A 149 12.03 -5.57 0.06
C GLU A 149 12.86 -4.47 -0.64
N GLY A 150 13.92 -3.98 0.03
CA GLY A 150 14.87 -3.04 -0.57
C GLY A 150 14.52 -1.55 -0.41
N PHE A 151 13.55 -1.21 0.45
CA PHE A 151 13.21 0.16 0.85
C PHE A 151 13.56 0.41 2.31
#